data_AF-A0A359KID3-F1
#
_entry.id   AF-A0A359KID3-F1
#
_cell.length_a   1.000
_cell.length_b   1.000
_cell.length_c   1.000
_cell.angle_alpha   90.00
_cell.angle_beta   90.00
_cell.angle_gamma   90.00
#
_symmetry.space_group_name_H-M   'P 1'
#
loop_
_entity.id
_entity.type
_entity.pdbx_description
1 polymer ?
#
loop_
_entity_poly.entity_id
_entity_poly.type
_entity_poly.pdbx_seq_one_letter_code
_entity_poly.pdbx_strand_id
1 'polypeptide(L)'
;MSQFAFLKPEFPELFDHVAKAEQLALSDPRGACFWARLTLETAINWLYLHERSLKRPYARELAALIAEPSLTQLVGPSLVTKAHYVKNQGNRAAHDTGRPLTAQDAAAALAELFHLTYWLARTYAKGS
;
A
#
# COMPACT_ATOMS: atom_id res chain seq x y z
N MET A 1 2.00 -16.66 -11.69
CA MET A 1 2.24 -16.63 -10.23
C MET A 1 2.25 -15.17 -9.80
N SER A 2 1.69 -14.84 -8.63
CA SER A 2 1.66 -13.47 -8.10
C SER A 2 2.96 -13.14 -7.38
N GLN A 3 3.49 -11.93 -7.56
CA GLN A 3 4.67 -11.48 -6.82
C GLN A 3 4.37 -11.28 -5.33
N PHE A 4 3.08 -11.15 -4.97
CA PHE A 4 2.61 -10.91 -3.61
C PHE A 4 2.12 -12.18 -2.91
N ALA A 5 2.42 -13.36 -3.45
CA ALA A 5 1.98 -14.64 -2.87
C ALA A 5 2.39 -14.83 -1.39
N PHE A 6 3.45 -14.15 -0.94
CA PHE A 6 3.90 -14.14 0.46
C PHE A 6 2.87 -13.54 1.44
N LEU A 7 1.90 -12.75 0.96
CA LEU A 7 0.83 -12.21 1.80
C LEU A 7 -0.27 -13.23 2.09
N LYS A 8 -0.46 -14.22 1.21
CA LYS A 8 -1.61 -15.12 1.25
C LYS A 8 -1.82 -15.86 2.59
N PRO A 9 -0.77 -16.32 3.29
CA PRO A 9 -0.96 -17.07 4.55
C PRO A 9 -1.52 -16.23 5.70
N GLU A 10 -1.08 -14.98 5.85
CA GLU A 10 -1.33 -14.17 7.06
C GLU A 10 -2.11 -12.87 6.77
N PHE A 11 -2.07 -12.42 5.52
CA PHE A 11 -2.72 -11.20 5.05
C PHE A 11 -3.57 -11.47 3.78
N PRO A 12 -4.54 -12.39 3.82
CA PRO A 12 -5.32 -12.77 2.63
C PRO A 12 -6.10 -11.59 2.05
N GLU A 13 -6.61 -10.68 2.88
CA GLU A 13 -7.30 -9.46 2.40
C GLU A 13 -6.37 -8.55 1.60
N LEU A 14 -5.12 -8.37 2.05
CA LEU A 14 -4.12 -7.60 1.28
C LEU A 14 -3.78 -8.31 -0.02
N PHE A 15 -3.68 -9.64 0.01
CA PHE A 15 -3.44 -10.45 -1.19
C PHE A 15 -4.56 -10.28 -2.22
N ASP A 16 -5.83 -10.32 -1.80
CA ASP A 16 -6.98 -10.18 -2.71
C ASP A 16 -7.01 -8.80 -3.37
N HIS A 17 -6.67 -7.73 -2.63
CA HIS A 17 -6.58 -6.38 -3.18
C HIS A 17 -5.42 -6.25 -4.17
N VAL A 18 -4.23 -6.71 -3.80
CA VAL A 18 -3.04 -6.53 -4.65
C VAL A 18 -3.04 -7.45 -5.86
N ALA A 19 -3.67 -8.63 -5.78
CA ALA A 19 -3.86 -9.51 -6.93
C ALA A 19 -4.72 -8.84 -8.02
N LYS A 20 -5.75 -8.08 -7.64
CA LYS A 20 -6.51 -7.25 -8.60
C LYS A 20 -5.64 -6.14 -9.19
N ALA A 21 -4.83 -5.48 -8.37
CA ALA A 21 -3.91 -4.47 -8.85
C ALA A 21 -2.89 -5.03 -9.88
N GLU A 22 -2.30 -6.20 -9.60
CA GLU A 22 -1.38 -6.89 -10.53
C GLU A 22 -2.05 -7.26 -11.85
N GLN A 23 -3.27 -7.79 -11.81
CA GLN A 23 -4.02 -8.18 -13.01
C GLN A 23 -4.31 -6.99 -13.92
N LEU A 24 -4.57 -5.81 -13.33
CA LEU A 24 -4.94 -4.61 -14.07
C LEU A 24 -3.74 -3.78 -14.53
N ALA A 25 -2.53 -4.03 -14.03
CA ALA A 25 -1.37 -3.13 -14.18
C ALA A 25 -1.08 -2.69 -15.62
N LEU A 26 -1.30 -3.58 -16.60
CA LEU A 26 -1.07 -3.32 -18.03
C LEU A 26 -2.33 -2.91 -18.78
N SER A 27 -3.50 -3.48 -18.44
CA SER A 27 -4.74 -3.29 -19.18
C SER A 27 -5.58 -2.10 -18.69
N ASP A 28 -5.51 -1.81 -17.39
CA ASP A 28 -6.18 -0.68 -16.73
C ASP A 28 -5.28 -0.11 -15.62
N PRO A 29 -4.30 0.76 -15.98
CA PRO A 29 -3.41 1.36 -15.02
C PRO A 29 -4.12 2.21 -13.95
N ARG A 30 -5.29 2.77 -14.28
CA ARG A 30 -6.08 3.56 -13.34
C ARG A 30 -6.67 2.65 -12.26
N GLY A 31 -7.31 1.54 -12.66
CA GLY A 31 -7.80 0.52 -11.75
C GLY A 31 -6.69 -0.09 -10.90
N ALA A 32 -5.53 -0.37 -11.49
CA ALA A 32 -4.37 -0.90 -10.76
C ALA A 32 -3.90 0.04 -9.63
N CYS A 33 -3.73 1.34 -9.91
CA CYS A 33 -3.37 2.34 -8.91
C CYS A 33 -4.43 2.50 -7.81
N PHE A 34 -5.72 2.37 -8.14
CA PHE A 34 -6.79 2.38 -7.15
C PHE A 34 -6.68 1.20 -6.17
N TRP A 35 -6.57 -0.03 -6.69
CA TRP A 35 -6.41 -1.23 -5.86
C TRP A 35 -5.09 -1.22 -5.07
N ALA A 36 -4.03 -0.64 -5.62
CA ALA A 36 -2.78 -0.46 -4.88
C ALA A 36 -2.95 0.46 -3.66
N ARG A 37 -3.68 1.58 -3.79
CA ARG A 37 -4.01 2.46 -2.65
C ARG A 37 -4.92 1.77 -1.65
N LEU A 38 -5.92 0.99 -2.09
CA LEU A 38 -6.76 0.23 -1.17
C LEU A 38 -5.93 -0.79 -0.37
N THR A 39 -5.01 -1.50 -1.03
CA THR A 39 -4.08 -2.42 -0.36
C THR A 39 -3.24 -1.68 0.70
N LEU A 40 -2.67 -0.52 0.33
CA LEU A 40 -1.91 0.32 1.26
C LEU A 40 -2.77 0.76 2.45
N GLU A 41 -4.00 1.20 2.19
CA GLU A 41 -4.92 1.66 3.23
C GLU A 41 -5.25 0.56 4.22
N THR A 42 -5.58 -0.65 3.73
CA THR A 42 -5.81 -1.82 4.57
C THR A 42 -4.56 -2.16 5.40
N ALA A 43 -3.37 -2.14 4.80
CA ALA A 43 -2.12 -2.45 5.49
C ALA A 43 -1.77 -1.44 6.59
N ILE A 44 -1.90 -0.14 6.31
CA ILE A 44 -1.65 0.93 7.30
C ILE A 44 -2.68 0.87 8.42
N ASN A 45 -3.96 0.68 8.11
CA ASN A 45 -4.98 0.52 9.14
C ASN A 45 -4.73 -0.69 10.03
N TRP A 46 -4.31 -1.82 9.45
CA TRP A 46 -3.92 -3.00 10.20
C TRP A 46 -2.76 -2.71 11.16
N LEU A 47 -1.72 -2.00 10.70
CA LEU A 47 -0.60 -1.59 11.57
C LEU A 47 -1.09 -0.75 12.75
N TYR A 48 -1.90 0.28 12.50
CA TYR A 48 -2.44 1.13 13.58
C TYR A 48 -3.42 0.39 14.52
N LEU A 49 -3.86 -0.83 14.18
CA LEU A 49 -4.66 -1.68 15.06
C LEU A 49 -3.79 -2.61 15.91
N HIS A 50 -2.66 -3.11 15.37
CA HIS A 50 -1.89 -4.20 15.97
C HIS A 50 -0.55 -3.76 16.55
N GLU A 51 0.03 -2.66 16.07
CA GLU A 51 1.31 -2.14 16.53
C GLU A 51 1.13 -1.12 17.65
N ARG A 52 1.59 -1.50 18.86
CA ARG A 52 1.39 -0.69 20.08
C ARG A 52 2.22 0.58 20.11
N SER A 53 3.34 0.62 19.38
CA SER A 53 4.17 1.82 19.29
C SER A 53 3.54 2.92 18.44
N LEU A 54 2.52 2.61 17.63
CA LEU A 54 1.87 3.59 16.76
C LEU A 54 0.84 4.46 17.50
N LYS A 55 0.95 5.77 17.32
CA LYS A 55 0.01 6.77 17.85
C LYS A 55 -0.99 7.16 16.77
N ARG A 56 -2.27 6.90 16.98
CA ARG A 56 -3.31 7.31 16.01
C ARG A 56 -3.47 8.84 16.01
N PRO A 57 -3.34 9.51 14.85
CA PRO A 57 -3.65 10.93 14.72
C PRO A 57 -5.16 11.17 14.85
N TYR A 58 -5.55 12.42 15.10
CA TYR A 58 -6.97 12.82 15.16
C TYR A 58 -7.69 12.62 13.83
N ALA A 59 -7.04 12.98 12.71
CA ALA A 59 -7.57 12.73 11.37
C ALA A 59 -7.41 11.25 10.99
N ARG A 60 -8.47 10.65 10.44
CA ARG A 60 -8.52 9.22 10.09
C ARG A 60 -8.12 8.92 8.63
N GLU A 61 -7.91 9.97 7.85
CA GLU A 61 -7.47 9.89 6.44
C GLU A 61 -6.12 9.16 6.33
N LEU A 62 -5.95 8.36 5.27
CA LEU A 62 -4.69 7.65 5.01
C LEU A 62 -3.47 8.59 4.98
N ALA A 63 -3.63 9.82 4.49
CA ALA A 63 -2.56 10.82 4.47
C ALA A 63 -2.09 11.19 5.89
N ALA A 64 -3.01 11.31 6.85
CA ALA A 64 -2.69 11.63 8.23
C ALA A 64 -2.00 10.45 8.93
N LEU A 65 -2.45 9.23 8.66
CA LEU A 65 -1.80 8.01 9.16
C LEU A 65 -0.35 7.91 8.64
N ILE A 66 -0.12 8.12 7.34
CA ILE A 66 1.24 8.03 6.77
C ILE A 66 2.17 9.12 7.32
N ALA A 67 1.65 10.33 7.55
CA ALA A 67 2.43 11.48 8.01
C ALA A 67 2.75 11.45 9.51
N GLU A 68 2.17 10.53 10.28
CA GLU A 68 2.35 10.53 11.72
C GLU A 68 3.78 10.04 12.11
N PRO A 69 4.48 10.74 13.02
CA PRO A 69 5.90 10.47 13.30
C PRO A 69 6.21 9.07 13.81
N SER A 70 5.33 8.44 14.61
CA SER A 70 5.57 7.09 15.12
C SER A 70 5.60 6.04 14.02
N LEU A 71 4.87 6.24 12.91
CA LEU A 71 5.02 5.39 11.74
C LEU A 71 6.43 5.49 11.15
N THR A 72 6.95 6.71 10.99
CA THR A 72 8.32 6.93 10.49
C THR A 72 9.37 6.29 11.40
N GLN A 73 9.16 6.35 12.72
CA GLN A 73 10.05 5.71 13.69
C GLN A 73 10.02 4.17 13.58
N LEU A 74 8.85 3.59 13.30
CA LEU A 74 8.67 2.14 13.16
C LEU A 74 9.27 1.60 11.85
N VAL A 75 8.91 2.21 10.72
CA VAL A 75 9.18 1.64 9.38
C VAL A 75 10.38 2.30 8.69
N GLY A 76 10.81 3.46 9.16
CA GLY A 76 11.85 4.28 8.56
C GLY A 76 11.37 5.18 7.41
N PRO A 77 12.11 6.25 7.10
CA PRO A 77 11.69 7.30 6.15
C PRO A 77 11.56 6.80 4.71
N SER A 78 12.32 5.78 4.32
CA SER A 78 12.25 5.19 2.97
C SER A 78 10.87 4.58 2.72
N LEU A 79 10.38 3.73 3.63
CA LEU A 79 9.07 3.10 3.48
C LEU A 79 7.93 4.13 3.53
N VAL A 80 8.01 5.15 4.39
CA VAL A 80 7.05 6.27 4.40
C VAL A 80 6.99 7.01 3.06
N THR A 81 8.14 7.24 2.43
CA THR A 81 8.23 7.86 1.10
C THR A 81 7.51 7.01 0.04
N LYS A 82 7.70 5.68 0.09
CA LYS A 82 7.02 4.73 -0.80
C LYS A 82 5.50 4.73 -0.56
N ALA A 83 5.07 4.81 0.70
CA ALA A 83 3.64 4.87 1.05
C ALA A 83 3.00 6.14 0.51
N HIS A 84 3.68 7.29 0.63
CA HIS A 84 3.23 8.53 0.01
C HIS A 84 3.11 8.42 -1.51
N TYR A 85 4.07 7.79 -2.18
CA TYR A 85 4.01 7.57 -3.63
C TYR A 85 2.77 6.77 -4.03
N VAL A 86 2.55 5.60 -3.42
CA VAL A 86 1.37 4.76 -3.71
C VAL A 86 0.06 5.49 -3.40
N LYS A 87 -0.02 6.21 -2.27
CA LYS A 87 -1.17 7.04 -1.92
C LYS A 87 -1.44 8.12 -2.97
N ASN A 88 -0.40 8.80 -3.46
CA ASN A 88 -0.53 9.84 -4.48
C ASN A 88 -1.00 9.27 -5.82
N GLN A 89 -0.47 8.13 -6.26
CA GLN A 89 -0.90 7.48 -7.50
C GLN A 89 -2.35 7.00 -7.43
N GLY A 90 -2.78 6.44 -6.30
CA GLY A 90 -4.19 6.08 -6.10
C GLY A 90 -5.13 7.29 -5.99
N ASN A 91 -4.68 8.40 -5.40
CA ASN A 91 -5.45 9.65 -5.41
C ASN A 91 -5.62 10.19 -6.83
N ARG A 92 -4.57 10.12 -7.67
CA ARG A 92 -4.67 10.44 -9.10
C ARG A 92 -5.69 9.54 -9.79
N ALA A 93 -5.66 8.24 -9.50
CA ALA A 93 -6.63 7.30 -10.07
C ALA A 93 -8.09 7.63 -9.69
N ALA A 94 -8.33 8.12 -8.47
CA ALA A 94 -9.68 8.45 -8.01
C ALA A 94 -10.18 9.80 -8.51
N HIS A 95 -9.32 10.83 -8.51
CA HIS A 95 -9.77 12.22 -8.61
C HIS A 95 -9.22 12.98 -9.82
N ASP A 96 -8.11 12.55 -10.42
CA ASP A 96 -7.49 13.28 -11.51
C ASP A 96 -8.21 12.97 -12.85
N THR A 97 -8.60 14.03 -13.55
CA THR A 97 -9.17 13.97 -14.91
C THR A 97 -8.20 14.50 -15.96
N GLY A 98 -7.00 14.93 -15.55
CA GLY A 98 -5.95 15.45 -16.42
C GLY A 98 -5.12 14.35 -17.05
N ARG A 99 -3.85 14.22 -16.64
CA ARG A 99 -2.90 13.30 -17.26
C ARG A 99 -3.29 11.84 -16.96
N PRO A 100 -3.56 11.02 -18.00
CA PRO A 100 -3.87 9.60 -17.81
C PRO A 100 -2.72 8.87 -17.11
N LEU A 101 -3.08 7.92 -16.24
CA LEU A 101 -2.12 6.99 -15.64
C LEU A 101 -1.62 6.01 -16.70
N THR A 102 -0.31 5.82 -16.74
CA THR A 102 0.35 4.89 -17.66
C THR A 102 0.58 3.53 -17.00
N ALA A 103 0.81 2.48 -17.79
CA ALA A 103 1.21 1.18 -17.26
C ALA A 103 2.51 1.27 -16.43
N GLN A 104 3.41 2.20 -16.77
CA GLN A 104 4.61 2.47 -15.99
C GLN A 104 4.29 3.08 -14.61
N ASP A 105 3.33 4.01 -14.53
CA ASP A 105 2.84 4.56 -13.26
C ASP A 105 2.29 3.46 -12.35
N ALA A 106 1.51 2.54 -12.92
CA ALA A 106 0.92 1.41 -12.19
C ALA A 106 1.98 0.40 -11.74
N ALA A 107 2.92 0.03 -12.62
CA ALA A 107 4.03 -0.85 -12.29
C ALA A 107 4.91 -0.27 -11.18
N ALA A 108 5.20 1.04 -11.24
CA ALA A 108 5.93 1.74 -10.18
C ALA A 108 5.16 1.72 -8.85
N ALA A 109 3.84 1.97 -8.86
CA ALA A 109 3.04 1.91 -7.64
C ALA A 109 3.04 0.50 -7.02
N LEU A 110 2.93 -0.55 -7.84
CA LEU A 110 3.04 -1.93 -7.38
C LEU A 110 4.42 -2.26 -6.83
N ALA A 111 5.50 -1.79 -7.46
CA ALA A 111 6.86 -2.00 -6.97
C ALA A 111 7.07 -1.35 -5.59
N GLU A 112 6.58 -0.13 -5.40
CA GLU A 112 6.66 0.55 -4.10
C GLU A 112 5.78 -0.11 -3.04
N LEU A 113 4.59 -0.57 -3.41
CA LEU A 113 3.70 -1.34 -2.55
C LEU A 113 4.31 -2.70 -2.15
N PHE A 114 5.06 -3.35 -3.04
CA PHE A 114 5.77 -4.59 -2.75
C PHE A 114 6.74 -4.42 -1.58
N HIS A 115 7.53 -3.34 -1.56
CA HIS A 115 8.47 -3.11 -0.46
C HIS A 115 7.77 -2.95 0.90
N LEU A 116 6.64 -2.23 0.92
CA LEU A 116 5.85 -2.03 2.13
C LEU A 116 5.20 -3.32 2.63
N THR A 117 4.53 -4.03 1.73
CA THR A 117 3.84 -5.28 2.07
C THR A 117 4.82 -6.39 2.42
N TYR A 118 5.98 -6.44 1.77
CA TYR A 118 7.07 -7.34 2.14
C TYR A 118 7.63 -7.03 3.52
N TRP A 119 7.86 -5.76 3.85
CA TRP A 119 8.27 -5.37 5.20
C TRP A 119 7.22 -5.77 6.25
N LEU A 120 5.93 -5.54 5.97
CA LEU A 120 4.84 -5.93 6.84
C LEU A 120 4.84 -7.45 7.08
N ALA A 121 4.86 -8.24 6.00
CA ALA A 121 4.87 -9.69 6.08
C ALA A 121 6.10 -10.19 6.81
N ARG A 122 7.30 -9.70 6.48
CA ARG A 122 8.54 -10.10 7.16
C ARG A 122 8.53 -9.78 8.65
N THR A 123 7.88 -8.68 9.05
CA THR A 123 7.87 -8.22 10.45
C THR A 123 6.82 -8.96 11.28
N TYR A 124 5.67 -9.29 10.70
CA TYR A 124 4.50 -9.75 11.45
C TYR A 124 3.96 -11.13 11.06
N ALA A 125 4.29 -11.66 9.88
CA ALA A 125 3.92 -13.03 9.52
C ALA A 125 4.68 -14.00 10.42
N LYS A 126 3.99 -14.97 11.03
CA LYS A 126 4.61 -15.86 12.01
C LYS A 126 5.32 -17.06 11.40
N GLY A 127 5.35 -17.15 10.06
CA GLY A 127 5.85 -18.32 9.35
C GLY A 127 4.87 -19.47 9.51
N SER A 128 4.30 -19.92 8.40
CA SER A 128 3.66 -21.24 8.32
C SER A 128 4.74 -22.32 8.25
#